data_AF-A0A662W7A8-F1
#
_entry.id   AF-A0A662W7A8-F1
#
_cell.length_a   1.000
_cell.length_b   1.000
_cell.length_c   1.000
_cell.angle_alpha   90.00
_cell.angle_beta   90.00
_cell.angle_gamma   90.00
#
_symmetry.space_group_name_H-M   'P 1'
#
loop_
_entity.id
_entity.type
_entity.pdbx_description
1 polymer ?
#
loop_
_entity_poly.entity_id
_entity_poly.type
_entity_poly.pdbx_seq_one_letter_code
_entity_poly.pdbx_strand_id
1 'polypeptide(L)'
;MEELKVKVLEARSGRVVVKLGRMRKPDSLLVMKTDKGNLIAQGSRIILKVDPATRKGVYNTKGSYFPHLSPVLGAKEAVFPEEFVKLLEEAVIKPGEILGYLDGAPVIFGGAEEI
;
A
#
# COMPACT_ATOMS: atom_id res chain seq x y z
N MET A 1 20.97 2.98 -2.67
CA MET A 1 19.51 3.18 -2.58
C MET A 1 19.22 3.66 -1.17
N GLU A 2 18.78 4.91 -1.00
CA GLU A 2 18.49 5.51 0.31
C GLU A 2 17.15 4.99 0.83
N GLU A 3 17.00 4.90 2.16
CA GLU A 3 15.74 4.53 2.78
C GLU A 3 14.68 5.63 2.57
N LEU A 4 13.46 5.23 2.22
CA LEU A 4 12.37 6.16 1.96
C LEU A 4 11.96 6.86 3.25
N LYS A 5 11.88 8.19 3.21
CA LYS A 5 11.28 8.96 4.31
C LYS A 5 9.78 8.70 4.35
N VAL A 6 9.33 8.11 5.46
CA VAL A 6 7.92 7.80 5.71
C VAL A 6 7.49 8.47 7.01
N LYS A 7 6.37 9.18 6.99
CA LYS A 7 5.70 9.69 8.20
C LYS A 7 4.34 9.03 8.32
N VAL A 8 4.21 8.10 9.26
CA VAL A 8 2.92 7.50 9.63
C VAL A 8 2.20 8.46 10.56
N LEU A 9 0.91 8.68 10.31
CA LEU A 9 0.03 9.50 11.13
C LEU A 9 -0.96 8.64 11.93
N GLU A 10 -1.36 7.52 11.35
CA GLU A 10 -2.33 6.59 11.94
C GLU A 10 -2.15 5.21 11.33
N ALA A 11 -2.31 4.16 12.14
CA ALA A 11 -2.40 2.78 11.68
C ALA A 11 -3.52 2.08 12.46
N ARG A 12 -4.44 1.45 11.74
CA ARG A 12 -5.57 0.64 12.26
C ARG A 12 -5.78 -0.55 11.32
N SER A 13 -6.52 -1.57 11.76
CA SER A 13 -6.87 -2.70 10.90
C SER A 13 -7.44 -2.24 9.56
N GLY A 14 -6.84 -2.71 8.47
CA GLY A 14 -7.23 -2.38 7.09
C GLY A 14 -6.77 -1.03 6.56
N ARG A 15 -6.16 -0.16 7.38
CA ARG A 15 -5.89 1.24 7.00
C ARG A 15 -4.63 1.83 7.63
N VAL A 16 -3.74 2.36 6.79
CA VAL A 16 -2.55 3.12 7.22
C VAL A 16 -2.58 4.53 6.62
N VAL A 17 -2.55 5.57 7.44
CA VAL A 17 -2.50 6.97 6.99
C VAL A 17 -1.05 7.47 7.03
N VAL A 18 -0.52 7.88 5.88
CA VAL A 18 0.91 8.10 5.72
C VAL A 18 1.25 9.27 4.78
N LYS A 19 2.44 9.85 4.97
CA LYS A 19 3.14 10.68 3.97
C LYS A 19 4.40 9.96 3.51
N LEU A 20 4.53 9.73 2.20
CA LEU A 20 5.73 9.17 1.58
C LEU A 20 6.58 10.28 0.95
N GLY A 21 7.89 10.25 1.18
CA GLY A 21 8.85 11.19 0.61
C GLY A 21 8.46 12.66 0.84
N ARG A 22 8.22 13.41 -0.25
CA ARG A 22 7.93 14.84 -0.23
C ARG A 22 6.44 15.17 -0.43
N MET A 23 5.53 14.24 -0.17
CA MET A 23 4.09 14.49 -0.32
C MET A 23 3.63 15.72 0.47
N ARG A 24 2.79 16.56 -0.15
CA ARG A 24 2.20 17.73 0.52
C ARG A 24 1.18 17.32 1.59
N LYS A 25 0.26 16.42 1.24
CA LYS A 25 -0.81 15.92 2.11
C LYS A 25 -0.62 14.42 2.39
N PRO A 26 -1.02 13.90 3.56
CA PRO A 26 -1.09 12.47 3.78
C PRO A 26 -2.14 11.80 2.89
N ASP A 27 -2.02 10.50 2.76
CA ASP A 27 -3.01 9.65 2.09
C ASP A 27 -3.30 8.41 2.92
N SER A 28 -4.45 7.82 2.68
CA SER A 28 -4.91 6.62 3.35
C SER A 28 -4.65 5.41 2.47
N LEU A 29 -3.97 4.41 3.00
CA LEU A 29 -3.64 3.17 2.32
C LEU A 29 -4.58 2.05 2.73
N LEU A 30 -5.18 1.41 1.73
CA LEU A 30 -5.74 0.08 1.80
C LEU A 30 -4.60 -0.92 1.58
N VAL A 31 -4.41 -1.90 2.46
CA VAL A 31 -3.28 -2.84 2.39
C VAL A 31 -3.77 -4.25 2.08
N MET A 32 -3.16 -4.87 1.08
CA MET A 32 -3.47 -6.21 0.61
C MET A 32 -2.17 -7.02 0.53
N LYS A 33 -2.27 -8.33 0.75
CA LYS A 33 -1.16 -9.26 0.52
C LYS A 33 -1.43 -10.07 -0.75
N THR A 34 -0.44 -10.18 -1.62
CA THR A 34 -0.54 -10.96 -2.86
C THR A 34 -0.28 -12.44 -2.59
N ASP A 35 -0.68 -13.28 -3.54
CA ASP A 35 -0.34 -14.71 -3.62
C ASP A 35 1.18 -14.98 -3.59
N LYS A 36 1.98 -14.07 -4.17
CA LYS A 36 3.45 -14.11 -4.15
C LYS A 36 4.06 -13.58 -2.84
N GLY A 37 3.23 -13.18 -1.87
CA GLY A 37 3.65 -12.72 -0.55
C GLY A 37 4.05 -11.24 -0.45
N ASN A 38 3.96 -10.48 -1.54
CA ASN A 38 4.19 -9.04 -1.53
C ASN A 38 3.03 -8.29 -0.86
N LEU A 39 3.31 -7.13 -0.28
CA LEU A 39 2.27 -6.21 0.18
C LEU A 39 2.02 -5.17 -0.91
N ILE A 40 0.76 -4.97 -1.24
CA ILE A 40 0.30 -3.85 -2.07
C ILE A 40 -0.48 -2.91 -1.19
N ALA A 41 -0.05 -1.66 -1.13
CA ALA A 41 -0.77 -0.62 -0.41
C ALA A 41 -1.20 0.47 -1.39
N GLN A 42 -2.51 0.71 -1.44
CA GLN A 42 -3.14 1.61 -2.42
C GLN A 42 -3.94 2.68 -1.70
N GLY A 43 -3.66 3.93 -2.01
CA GLY A 43 -4.44 5.09 -1.59
C GLY A 43 -5.09 5.79 -2.78
N SER A 44 -5.57 7.01 -2.56
CA SER A 44 -6.20 7.81 -3.61
C SER A 44 -5.18 8.44 -4.59
N ARG A 45 -3.94 8.66 -4.14
CA ARG A 45 -2.87 9.37 -4.84
C ARG A 45 -1.56 8.59 -4.90
N ILE A 46 -1.50 7.50 -4.13
CA ILE A 46 -0.29 6.70 -3.96
C ILE A 46 -0.58 5.23 -4.18
N ILE A 47 0.40 4.52 -4.70
CA ILE A 47 0.44 3.07 -4.72
C ILE A 47 1.86 2.61 -4.44
N LEU A 48 2.00 1.51 -3.71
CA LEU A 48 3.27 0.84 -3.50
C LEU A 48 3.10 -0.67 -3.53
N LYS A 49 4.17 -1.35 -3.91
CA LYS A 49 4.37 -2.79 -3.78
C LYS A 49 5.69 -3.00 -3.06
N VAL A 50 5.67 -3.74 -1.96
CA VAL A 50 6.85 -4.01 -1.13
C VAL A 50 6.97 -5.50 -0.85
N ASP A 51 8.18 -6.03 -0.98
CA ASP A 51 8.55 -7.34 -0.44
C ASP A 51 8.84 -7.16 1.07
N PRO A 52 8.01 -7.73 1.96
CA PRO A 52 8.19 -7.54 3.39
C PRO A 52 9.50 -8.15 3.93
N ALA A 53 10.04 -9.20 3.29
CA ALA A 53 11.26 -9.85 3.74
C ALA A 53 12.50 -8.99 3.48
N THR A 54 12.56 -8.32 2.33
CA THR A 54 13.71 -7.48 1.95
C THR A 54 13.49 -5.98 2.22
N ARG A 55 12.25 -5.58 2.51
CA ARG A 55 11.77 -4.18 2.59
C ARG A 55 11.98 -3.39 1.29
N LYS A 56 12.36 -4.04 0.20
CA LYS A 56 12.54 -3.40 -1.10
C LYS A 56 11.22 -3.39 -1.84
N GLY A 57 11.02 -2.36 -2.64
CA GLY A 57 9.83 -2.28 -3.45
C GLY A 57 9.80 -1.06 -4.33
N VAL A 58 8.63 -0.85 -4.91
CA VAL A 58 8.35 0.25 -5.81
C VAL A 58 7.16 1.05 -5.29
N TYR A 59 7.21 2.36 -5.46
CA TYR A 59 6.09 3.24 -5.11
C TYR A 59 5.92 4.36 -6.13
N ASN A 60 4.72 4.88 -6.21
CA ASN A 60 4.39 6.07 -6.98
C ASN A 60 3.50 6.99 -6.14
N THR A 61 3.84 8.28 -6.11
CA THR A 61 3.05 9.30 -5.39
C THR A 61 2.27 10.23 -6.33
N LYS A 62 2.19 9.88 -7.62
CA LYS A 62 1.46 10.59 -8.68
C LYS A 62 0.36 9.73 -9.29
N GLY A 63 0.11 8.55 -8.71
CA GLY A 63 -0.80 7.55 -9.25
C GLY A 63 -1.17 6.52 -8.19
N SER A 64 -2.31 5.86 -8.40
CA SER A 64 -2.99 5.08 -7.38
C SER A 64 -3.58 3.76 -7.89
N TYR A 65 -3.09 3.20 -8.99
CA TYR A 65 -3.55 1.91 -9.53
C TYR A 65 -2.39 1.18 -10.21
N PHE A 66 -2.52 -0.13 -10.45
CA PHE A 66 -1.41 -1.07 -10.73
C PHE A 66 -0.38 -0.62 -11.81
N PRO A 67 -0.79 -0.15 -13.00
CA PRO A 67 0.11 0.39 -14.03
C PRO A 67 1.04 1.49 -13.51
N HIS A 68 0.62 2.28 -12.52
CA HIS A 68 1.45 3.33 -11.92
C HIS A 68 2.64 2.80 -11.13
N LEU A 69 2.77 1.48 -10.92
CA LEU A 69 4.01 0.86 -10.43
C LEU A 69 5.09 0.73 -11.52
N SER A 70 4.80 1.12 -12.76
CA SER A 70 5.78 1.20 -13.85
C SER A 70 6.73 2.39 -13.71
N PRO A 71 8.06 2.20 -13.88
CA PRO A 71 9.02 3.30 -13.94
C PRO A 71 8.69 4.36 -14.99
N VAL A 72 8.09 3.95 -16.12
CA VAL A 72 7.67 4.86 -17.21
C VAL A 72 6.63 5.87 -16.73
N LEU A 73 5.80 5.48 -15.75
CA LEU A 73 4.78 6.33 -15.13
C LEU A 73 5.28 7.01 -13.86
N GLY A 74 6.59 6.98 -13.60
CA GLY A 74 7.24 7.69 -12.49
C GLY A 74 7.29 6.91 -11.19
N ALA A 75 7.09 5.58 -11.22
CA ALA A 75 7.39 4.73 -10.06
C ALA A 75 8.88 4.79 -9.72
N LYS A 76 9.18 4.67 -8.43
CA LYS A 76 10.54 4.72 -7.90
C LYS A 76 10.79 3.50 -7.03
N GLU A 77 11.98 2.94 -7.16
CA GLU A 77 12.48 1.93 -6.24
C GLU A 77 12.90 2.57 -4.92
N ALA A 78 12.66 1.87 -3.81
CA ALA A 78 13.08 2.28 -2.49
C ALA A 78 13.26 1.09 -1.55
N VAL A 79 14.00 1.34 -0.46
CA VAL A 79 13.92 0.53 0.75
C VAL A 79 12.97 1.22 1.70
N PHE A 80 11.96 0.51 2.19
CA PHE A 80 10.98 1.03 3.14
C PHE A 80 11.48 0.84 4.59
N PRO A 81 11.19 1.80 5.50
CA PRO A 81 11.51 1.63 6.91
C PRO A 81 10.84 0.37 7.50
N GLU A 82 11.56 -0.35 8.35
CA GLU A 82 11.08 -1.62 8.93
C GLU A 82 9.76 -1.46 9.69
N GLU A 83 9.65 -0.43 10.53
CA GLU A 83 8.42 -0.15 11.28
C GLU A 83 7.22 0.09 10.36
N PHE A 84 7.44 0.75 9.22
CA PHE A 84 6.38 0.98 8.25
C PHE A 84 5.92 -0.32 7.61
N VAL A 85 6.85 -1.22 7.24
CA VAL A 85 6.50 -2.53 6.69
C VAL A 85 5.70 -3.36 7.69
N LYS A 86 6.09 -3.39 8.96
CA LYS A 86 5.33 -4.08 10.01
C LYS A 86 3.90 -3.55 10.14
N LEU A 87 3.73 -2.23 10.12
CA LEU A 87 2.40 -1.61 10.16
C LEU A 87 1.56 -1.95 8.92
N LEU A 88 2.18 -2.09 7.75
CA LEU A 88 1.48 -2.58 6.56
C LEU A 88 1.04 -4.05 6.74
N GLU A 89 1.91 -4.91 7.27
CA GLU A 89 1.60 -6.33 7.52
C GLU A 89 0.43 -6.49 8.51
N GLU A 90 0.42 -5.71 9.59
CA GLU A 90 -0.67 -5.71 10.58
C GLU A 90 -1.99 -5.17 10.01
N ALA A 91 -1.91 -4.26 9.04
CA ALA A 91 -3.06 -3.65 8.40
C ALA A 91 -3.59 -4.42 7.18
N VAL A 92 -3.02 -5.59 6.84
CA VAL A 92 -3.47 -6.41 5.71
C VAL A 92 -4.93 -6.80 5.89
N ILE A 93 -5.74 -6.48 4.87
CA ILE A 93 -7.12 -6.93 4.78
C ILE A 93 -7.15 -8.40 4.41
N LYS A 94 -7.95 -9.16 5.14
CA LYS A 94 -8.09 -10.60 4.93
C LYS A 94 -9.20 -10.88 3.92
N PRO A 95 -9.06 -11.92 3.07
CA PRO A 95 -10.16 -12.39 2.26
C PRO A 95 -11.40 -12.65 3.13
N GLY A 96 -12.57 -12.19 2.66
CA GLY A 96 -13.82 -12.27 3.42
C GLY A 96 -14.16 -11.06 4.29
N GLU A 97 -13.23 -10.10 4.46
CA GLU A 97 -13.53 -8.86 5.18
C GLU A 97 -14.36 -7.89 4.33
N ILE A 98 -15.26 -7.16 5.00
CA ILE A 98 -16.13 -6.15 4.38
C ILE A 98 -15.33 -4.85 4.21
N LEU A 99 -15.17 -4.41 2.97
CA LEU A 99 -14.53 -3.13 2.61
C LEU A 99 -15.48 -1.94 2.75
N GLY A 100 -16.78 -2.18 2.62
CA GLY A 100 -17.83 -1.17 2.68
C GLY A 100 -19.17 -1.70 2.21
N TYR A 101 -20.10 -0.81 1.93
CA TYR A 101 -21.41 -1.14 1.39
C TYR A 101 -21.65 -0.33 0.10
N LEU A 102 -22.12 -0.99 -0.94
CA LEU A 102 -22.56 -0.39 -2.20
C LEU A 102 -24.05 -0.69 -2.37
N ASP A 103 -24.89 0.36 -2.43
CA ASP A 103 -26.34 0.24 -2.53
C ASP A 103 -26.99 -0.70 -1.49
N GLY A 104 -26.42 -0.72 -0.28
CA GLY A 104 -26.88 -1.56 0.84
C GLY A 104 -26.31 -2.98 0.85
N ALA A 105 -25.58 -3.41 -0.19
CA ALA A 105 -24.90 -4.71 -0.24
C ALA A 105 -23.45 -4.59 0.24
N PRO A 106 -22.94 -5.51 1.08
CA PRO A 106 -21.54 -5.49 1.51
C PRO A 106 -20.60 -5.80 0.35
N VAL A 107 -19.55 -4.99 0.20
CA VAL A 107 -18.43 -5.26 -0.70
C VAL A 107 -17.39 -6.06 0.06
N ILE A 108 -17.15 -7.30 -0.36
CA ILE A 108 -16.25 -8.24 0.30
C ILE A 108 -14.94 -8.31 -0.46
N PHE A 109 -13.82 -8.28 0.26
CA PHE A 109 -12.51 -8.48 -0.34
C PHE A 109 -12.30 -9.94 -0.74
N GLY A 110 -12.09 -10.19 -2.03
CA GLY A 110 -11.87 -11.53 -2.60
C GLY A 110 -10.42 -12.01 -2.58
N GLY A 111 -9.45 -11.15 -2.20
CA GLY A 111 -8.02 -11.42 -2.32
C GLY A 111 -7.34 -10.54 -3.38
N ALA A 112 -6.01 -10.61 -3.46
CA ALA A 112 -5.19 -9.91 -4.45
C ALA A 112 -4.27 -10.91 -5.16
N GLU A 113 -4.35 -10.97 -6.49
CA GLU A 113 -3.49 -11.78 -7.34
C GLU A 113 -2.47 -10.88 -8.05
N GLU A 114 -1.21 -11.30 -8.08
CA GLU A 114 -0.15 -10.56 -8.75
C GLU A 114 0.11 -11.09 -10.16
N ILE A 115 -0.40 -10.36 -11.16
CA ILE A 115 -0.22 -10.63 -12.61
C ILE A 115 1.26 -10.49 -13.00
#